data_AF-A0A7S3BFS1-F1
#
_entry.id   AF-A0A7S3BFS1-F1
#
_cell.length_a   1.000
_cell.length_b   1.000
_cell.length_c   1.000
_cell.angle_alpha   90.00
_cell.angle_beta   90.00
_cell.angle_gamma   90.00
#
_symmetry.space_group_name_H-M   'P 1'
#
loop_
_entity.id
_entity.type
_entity.pdbx_description
1 polymer ?
#
loop_
_entity_poly.entity_id
_entity_poly.type
_entity_poly.pdbx_seq_one_letter_code
_entity_poly.pdbx_strand_id
1 'polypeptide(L)'
;AQQKLPCLLELLTVLPEEAENYKVGVLPERRKQFRQILRAAGPQVLQLLTAVQGQCQAQVDVMQRMLKCVTSWLRHVPLPSDELASSAILAYSFSALGSPELFDAAADLIVEAVHFSQDHEQHAALIGAIVPQVLQLQPVYEQAVANGDEDSARSLCRIFAEMGEQYMRLILQ
;
A
#
# COMPACT_ATOMS: atom_id res chain seq x y z
N ALA A 1 4.07 26.74 -6.14
CA ALA A 1 4.21 25.69 -5.10
C ALA A 1 3.36 24.45 -5.40
N GLN A 2 2.16 24.61 -5.97
CA GLN A 2 1.20 23.52 -6.27
C GLN A 2 1.72 22.34 -7.11
N GLN A 3 2.71 22.52 -7.99
CA GLN A 3 3.27 21.40 -8.78
C GLN A 3 4.39 20.60 -8.10
N LYS A 4 4.96 21.08 -6.98
CA LYS A 4 6.16 20.46 -6.40
C LYS A 4 5.87 19.14 -5.70
N LEU A 5 4.74 19.05 -5.01
CA LEU A 5 4.37 17.85 -4.23
C LEU A 5 4.00 16.67 -5.13
N PRO A 6 3.15 16.81 -6.17
CA PRO A 6 2.87 15.71 -7.11
C PRO A 6 4.14 15.14 -7.76
N CYS A 7 5.07 16.00 -8.22
CA CYS A 7 6.33 15.54 -8.81
C CYS A 7 7.23 14.83 -7.79
N LEU A 8 7.24 15.28 -6.54
CA LEU A 8 7.96 14.59 -5.47
C LEU A 8 7.40 13.19 -5.22
N LEU A 9 6.08 13.05 -5.18
CA LEU A 9 5.42 11.75 -4.99
C LEU A 9 5.70 10.81 -6.18
N GLU A 10 5.67 11.31 -7.40
CA GLU A 10 6.07 10.53 -8.59
C GLU A 10 7.53 10.05 -8.46
N LEU A 11 8.45 10.96 -8.12
CA LEU A 11 9.86 10.61 -7.92
C LEU A 11 10.02 9.55 -6.83
N LEU A 12 9.38 9.74 -5.68
CA LEU A 12 9.42 8.76 -4.59
C LEU A 12 8.82 7.42 -4.99
N THR A 13 7.82 7.39 -5.87
CA THR A 13 7.21 6.14 -6.37
C THR A 13 8.18 5.37 -7.26
N VAL A 14 8.89 6.03 -8.18
CA VAL A 14 9.76 5.33 -9.14
C VAL A 14 11.12 4.89 -8.57
N LEU A 15 11.60 5.53 -7.50
CA LEU A 15 12.88 5.18 -6.87
C LEU A 15 13.00 3.68 -6.47
N PRO A 16 12.04 3.11 -5.70
CA PRO A 16 12.04 1.69 -5.40
C PRO A 16 11.93 0.79 -6.64
N GLU A 17 11.14 1.19 -7.65
CA GLU A 17 10.96 0.43 -8.89
C GLU A 17 12.27 0.32 -9.69
N GLU A 18 12.98 1.44 -9.81
CA GLU A 18 14.28 1.50 -10.52
C GLU A 18 15.37 0.70 -9.79
N ALA A 19 15.25 0.52 -8.47
CA ALA A 19 16.16 -0.32 -7.70
C ALA A 19 16.08 -1.80 -8.13
N GLU A 20 14.95 -2.23 -8.70
CA GLU A 20 14.74 -3.57 -9.24
C GLU A 20 14.71 -3.61 -10.79
N ASN A 21 14.95 -2.49 -11.47
CA ASN A 21 15.01 -2.43 -12.94
C ASN A 21 16.36 -2.92 -13.50
N TYR A 22 16.41 -4.19 -13.94
CA TYR A 22 17.62 -4.79 -14.54
C TYR A 22 17.89 -4.37 -15.99
N LYS A 23 17.00 -3.60 -16.63
CA LYS A 23 17.28 -3.03 -17.97
C LYS A 23 18.36 -1.95 -17.90
N VAL A 24 18.55 -1.32 -16.74
CA VAL A 24 19.63 -0.38 -16.49
C VAL A 24 20.91 -1.16 -16.19
N GLY A 25 21.93 -1.00 -17.03
CA GLY A 25 23.24 -1.66 -16.91
C GLY A 25 24.08 -1.14 -15.75
N VAL A 26 23.63 -1.39 -14.52
CA VAL A 26 24.31 -1.01 -13.27
C VAL A 26 25.01 -2.24 -12.67
N LEU A 27 26.23 -2.04 -12.18
CA LEU A 27 26.96 -3.09 -11.45
C LEU A 27 26.15 -3.60 -10.24
N PRO A 28 26.13 -4.92 -9.96
CA PRO A 28 25.34 -5.50 -8.86
C PRO A 28 25.59 -4.83 -7.49
N GLU A 29 26.85 -4.49 -7.19
CA GLU A 29 27.22 -3.83 -5.93
C GLU A 29 26.61 -2.43 -5.80
N ARG A 30 26.56 -1.66 -6.89
CA ARG A 30 25.92 -0.34 -6.88
C ARG A 30 24.41 -0.45 -6.67
N ARG A 31 23.77 -1.46 -7.26
CA ARG A 31 22.33 -1.73 -7.03
C ARG A 31 22.07 -2.11 -5.57
N LYS A 32 22.93 -2.96 -4.99
CA LYS A 32 22.85 -3.33 -3.57
C LYS A 32 23.00 -2.11 -2.66
N GLN A 33 23.96 -1.23 -2.94
CA GLN A 33 24.15 0.02 -2.19
C GLN A 33 22.92 0.93 -2.31
N PHE A 34 22.35 1.08 -3.51
CA PHE A 34 21.13 1.88 -3.70
C PHE A 34 19.95 1.33 -2.90
N ARG A 35 19.74 0.01 -2.89
CA ARG A 35 18.71 -0.62 -2.05
C ARG A 35 18.91 -0.38 -0.55
N GLN A 36 20.16 -0.37 -0.08
CA GLN A 36 20.46 -0.03 1.32
C GLN A 36 20.11 1.41 1.65
N ILE A 37 20.38 2.36 0.74
CA ILE A 37 19.99 3.76 0.89
C ILE A 37 18.47 3.89 0.97
N LEU A 38 17.73 3.23 0.08
CA LEU A 38 16.26 3.25 0.10
C LEU A 38 15.69 2.66 1.40
N ARG A 39 16.24 1.53 1.87
CA ARG A 39 15.85 0.95 3.17
C ARG A 39 16.06 1.92 4.32
N ALA A 40 17.21 2.60 4.36
CA ALA A 40 17.49 3.59 5.40
C ALA A 40 16.55 4.81 5.33
N ALA A 41 16.05 5.15 4.13
CA ALA A 41 15.11 6.24 3.92
C ALA A 41 13.64 5.86 4.19
N GLY A 42 13.30 4.57 4.28
CA GLY A 42 11.93 4.07 4.46
C GLY A 42 11.13 4.76 5.56
N PRO A 43 11.64 4.88 6.80
CA PRO A 43 10.93 5.56 7.89
C PRO A 43 10.62 7.04 7.57
N GLN A 44 11.57 7.75 6.97
CA GLN A 44 11.40 9.16 6.61
C GLN A 44 10.34 9.34 5.52
N VAL A 45 10.30 8.42 4.55
CA VAL A 45 9.28 8.43 3.49
C VAL A 45 7.90 8.11 4.06
N LEU A 46 7.78 7.11 4.93
CA LEU A 46 6.51 6.79 5.58
C LEU A 46 5.99 7.98 6.42
N GLN A 47 6.87 8.65 7.15
CA GLN A 47 6.53 9.86 7.90
C GLN A 47 6.04 11.00 6.98
N LEU A 48 6.74 11.23 5.87
CA LEU A 48 6.34 12.22 4.87
C LEU A 48 4.96 11.91 4.29
N LEU A 49 4.73 10.65 3.87
CA LEU A 49 3.45 10.23 3.29
C LEU A 49 2.31 10.32 4.32
N THR A 50 2.59 10.09 5.60
CA THR A 50 1.62 10.28 6.68
C THR A 50 1.27 11.76 6.86
N ALA A 51 2.26 12.65 6.77
CA ALA A 51 2.02 14.09 6.80
C ALA A 51 1.22 14.57 5.57
N VAL A 52 1.51 14.04 4.38
CA VAL A 52 0.73 14.29 3.15
C VAL A 52 -0.71 13.83 3.34
N GLN A 53 -0.91 12.63 3.87
CA GLN A 53 -2.23 12.08 4.16
C GLN A 53 -3.01 13.00 5.10
N GLY A 54 -2.40 13.53 6.17
CA GLY A 54 -3.10 14.42 7.11
C GLY A 54 -3.39 15.83 6.57
N GLN A 55 -2.54 16.36 5.69
CA GLN A 55 -2.63 17.77 5.25
C GLN A 55 -3.33 17.94 3.89
N CYS A 56 -3.37 16.90 3.07
CA CYS A 56 -3.80 16.97 1.67
C CYS A 56 -5.04 16.13 1.36
N GLN A 57 -5.82 15.67 2.35
CA GLN A 57 -6.99 14.80 2.12
C GLN A 57 -8.00 15.33 1.09
N ALA A 58 -8.16 16.65 0.98
CA ALA A 58 -9.05 17.28 0.02
C ALA A 58 -8.53 17.26 -1.43
N GLN A 59 -7.27 16.89 -1.66
CA GLN A 59 -6.62 16.86 -2.98
C GLN A 59 -6.55 15.43 -3.49
N VAL A 60 -7.61 14.98 -4.17
CA VAL A 60 -7.75 13.59 -4.67
C VAL A 60 -6.53 13.13 -5.48
N ASP A 61 -6.04 13.94 -6.42
CA ASP A 61 -4.85 13.62 -7.22
C ASP A 61 -3.60 13.35 -6.36
N VAL A 62 -3.42 14.14 -5.29
CA VAL A 62 -2.29 13.98 -4.36
C VAL A 62 -2.46 12.71 -3.54
N MET A 63 -3.67 12.43 -3.07
CA MET A 63 -3.98 11.22 -2.31
C MET A 63 -3.80 9.95 -3.13
N GLN A 64 -4.25 9.95 -4.39
CA GLN A 64 -4.04 8.83 -5.30
C GLN A 64 -2.55 8.55 -5.53
N ARG A 65 -1.74 9.60 -5.72
CA ARG A 65 -0.28 9.48 -5.87
C ARG A 65 0.41 9.02 -4.60
N MET A 66 -0.06 9.47 -3.44
CA MET A 66 0.43 9.03 -2.14
C MET A 66 0.17 7.53 -1.95
N LEU A 67 -1.05 7.04 -2.22
CA LEU A 67 -1.39 5.62 -2.12
C LEU A 67 -0.51 4.74 -3.03
N LYS A 68 -0.31 5.18 -4.30
CA LYS A 68 0.59 4.51 -5.25
C LYS A 68 2.04 4.50 -4.75
N CYS A 69 2.51 5.61 -4.17
CA CYS A 69 3.84 5.70 -3.58
C CYS A 69 4.00 4.68 -2.44
N VAL A 70 3.07 4.62 -1.49
CA VAL A 70 3.15 3.63 -0.38
C VAL A 70 3.18 2.20 -0.92
N THR A 71 2.33 1.91 -1.92
CA THR A 71 2.26 0.59 -2.57
C THR A 71 3.61 0.18 -3.17
N SER A 72 4.23 1.08 -3.94
CA SER A 72 5.53 0.83 -4.58
C SER A 72 6.65 0.63 -3.54
N TRP A 73 6.62 1.39 -2.44
CA TRP A 73 7.57 1.21 -1.35
C TRP A 73 7.40 -0.13 -0.65
N LEU A 74 6.18 -0.55 -0.33
CA LEU A 74 5.92 -1.86 0.29
C LEU A 74 6.42 -3.01 -0.57
N ARG A 75 6.21 -2.93 -1.89
CA ARG A 75 6.60 -3.99 -2.83
C ARG A 75 8.11 -4.22 -2.92
N HIS A 76 8.90 -3.16 -2.78
CA HIS A 76 10.33 -3.19 -3.11
C HIS A 76 11.25 -2.92 -1.92
N VAL A 77 10.73 -2.34 -0.84
CA VAL A 77 11.51 -1.89 0.32
C VAL A 77 10.83 -2.35 1.62
N PRO A 78 11.56 -3.00 2.54
CA PRO A 78 11.03 -3.31 3.86
C PRO A 78 10.75 -2.01 4.63
N LEU A 79 9.48 -1.62 4.72
CA LEU A 79 9.03 -0.50 5.54
C LEU A 79 8.85 -0.94 7.01
N PRO A 80 8.90 -0.01 7.97
CA PRO A 80 8.59 -0.30 9.37
C PRO A 80 7.12 -0.71 9.52
N SER A 81 6.84 -2.02 9.67
CA SER A 81 5.48 -2.56 9.70
C SER A 81 4.64 -2.03 10.85
N ASP A 82 5.24 -1.84 12.02
CA ASP A 82 4.53 -1.40 13.22
C ASP A 82 4.12 0.07 13.13
N GLU A 83 4.96 0.90 12.51
CA GLU A 83 4.60 2.29 12.19
C GLU A 83 3.49 2.33 11.15
N LEU A 84 3.54 1.47 10.12
CA LEU A 84 2.46 1.39 9.14
C LEU A 84 1.14 0.92 9.77
N ALA A 85 1.19 -0.09 10.65
CA ALA A 85 0.04 -0.64 11.35
C ALA A 85 -0.69 0.41 12.19
N SER A 86 0.07 1.31 12.81
CA SER A 86 -0.46 2.43 13.62
C SER A 86 -0.68 3.73 12.83
N SER A 87 -0.33 3.74 11.55
CA SER A 87 -0.41 4.95 10.72
C SER A 87 -1.84 5.29 10.29
N ALA A 88 -2.09 6.58 10.10
CA ALA A 88 -3.33 7.04 9.47
C ALA A 88 -3.45 6.64 7.99
N ILE A 89 -2.34 6.23 7.34
CA ILE A 89 -2.34 5.78 5.95
C ILE A 89 -3.12 4.49 5.81
N LEU A 90 -2.87 3.51 6.67
CA LEU A 90 -3.56 2.21 6.62
C LEU A 90 -5.07 2.40 6.84
N ALA A 91 -5.46 3.12 7.89
CA ALA A 91 -6.88 3.41 8.12
C ALA A 91 -7.52 4.18 6.95
N TYR A 92 -6.77 5.10 6.33
CA TYR A 92 -7.22 5.86 5.17
C TYR A 92 -7.37 5.00 3.91
N SER A 93 -6.55 3.98 3.68
CA SER A 93 -6.69 3.13 2.49
C SER A 93 -8.03 2.40 2.50
N PHE A 94 -8.50 1.94 3.65
CA PHE A 94 -9.82 1.31 3.74
C PHE A 94 -10.97 2.30 3.56
N SER A 95 -10.88 3.53 4.10
CA SER A 95 -11.92 4.54 3.88
C SER A 95 -11.93 5.06 2.44
N ALA A 96 -10.78 5.08 1.77
CA ALA A 96 -10.64 5.49 0.37
C ALA A 96 -11.34 4.53 -0.62
N LEU A 97 -11.67 3.29 -0.22
CA LEU A 97 -12.55 2.40 -0.99
C LEU A 97 -13.99 2.95 -1.14
N GLY A 98 -14.37 3.99 -0.38
CA GLY A 98 -15.63 4.70 -0.58
C GLY A 98 -15.59 5.77 -1.69
N SER A 99 -14.42 6.08 -2.25
CA SER A 99 -14.25 7.08 -3.32
C SER A 99 -13.91 6.38 -4.63
N PRO A 100 -14.75 6.51 -5.68
CA PRO A 100 -14.47 5.93 -6.99
C PRO A 100 -13.10 6.32 -7.58
N GLU A 101 -12.64 7.54 -7.31
CA GLU A 101 -11.37 8.07 -7.83
C GLU A 101 -10.14 7.48 -7.13
N LEU A 102 -10.30 7.04 -5.89
CA LEU A 102 -9.22 6.48 -5.06
C LEU A 102 -9.28 4.96 -4.95
N PHE A 103 -10.42 4.36 -5.30
CA PHE A 103 -10.74 2.96 -5.09
C PHE A 103 -9.63 2.02 -5.56
N ASP A 104 -9.20 2.13 -6.82
CA ASP A 104 -8.18 1.23 -7.37
C ASP A 104 -6.84 1.35 -6.64
N ALA A 105 -6.40 2.58 -6.37
CA ALA A 105 -5.14 2.84 -5.68
C ALA A 105 -5.18 2.37 -4.21
N ALA A 106 -6.34 2.47 -3.58
CA ALA A 106 -6.59 1.97 -2.24
C ALA A 106 -6.60 0.43 -2.20
N ALA A 107 -7.29 -0.19 -3.15
CA ALA A 107 -7.35 -1.65 -3.27
C ALA A 107 -5.96 -2.25 -3.57
N ASP A 108 -5.18 -1.64 -4.46
CA ASP A 108 -3.80 -2.04 -4.74
C ASP A 108 -2.92 -1.95 -3.48
N LEU A 109 -3.04 -0.87 -2.70
CA LEU A 109 -2.30 -0.72 -1.45
C LEU A 109 -2.68 -1.78 -0.42
N ILE A 110 -3.97 -2.07 -0.26
CA ILE A 110 -4.44 -3.07 0.72
C ILE A 110 -3.93 -4.47 0.33
N VAL A 111 -4.02 -4.85 -0.95
CA VAL A 111 -3.46 -6.11 -1.45
C VAL A 111 -1.96 -6.19 -1.17
N GLU A 112 -1.22 -5.12 -1.48
CA GLU A 112 0.22 -5.09 -1.24
C GLU A 112 0.56 -5.13 0.26
N ALA A 113 -0.23 -4.50 1.12
CA ALA A 113 -0.03 -4.55 2.57
C ALA A 113 -0.24 -5.96 3.14
N VAL A 114 -1.22 -6.70 2.61
CA VAL A 114 -1.43 -8.11 2.92
C VAL A 114 -0.24 -8.94 2.43
N HIS A 115 0.18 -8.76 1.17
CA HIS A 115 1.33 -9.47 0.60
C HIS A 115 2.63 -9.23 1.37
N PHE A 116 2.87 -7.97 1.75
CA PHE A 116 4.02 -7.54 2.52
C PHE A 116 4.09 -8.22 3.89
N SER A 117 2.94 -8.48 4.53
CA SER A 117 2.85 -9.08 5.85
C SER A 117 2.74 -10.61 5.86
N GLN A 118 3.16 -11.27 4.76
CA GLN A 118 3.19 -12.74 4.66
C GLN A 118 4.09 -13.43 5.71
N ASP A 119 5.11 -12.74 6.23
CA ASP A 119 5.88 -13.21 7.38
C ASP A 119 5.15 -12.83 8.69
N HIS A 120 4.35 -13.77 9.18
CA HIS A 120 3.41 -13.52 10.28
C HIS A 120 4.09 -13.19 11.61
N GLU A 121 5.29 -13.73 11.84
CA GLU A 121 6.05 -13.47 13.07
C GLU A 121 6.64 -12.05 13.06
N GLN A 122 7.10 -11.60 11.89
CA GLN A 122 7.69 -10.26 11.75
C GLN A 122 6.65 -9.14 11.66
N HIS A 123 5.43 -9.45 11.22
CA HIS A 123 4.42 -8.42 10.89
C HIS A 123 3.09 -8.58 11.64
N ALA A 124 3.09 -9.25 12.80
CA ALA A 124 1.89 -9.53 13.59
C ALA A 124 1.02 -8.29 13.89
N ALA A 125 1.63 -7.14 14.21
CA ALA A 125 0.90 -5.90 14.47
C ALA A 125 0.16 -5.38 13.23
N LEU A 126 0.79 -5.47 12.05
CA LEU A 126 0.20 -5.07 10.79
C LEU A 126 -0.95 -6.00 10.37
N ILE A 127 -0.77 -7.31 10.53
CA ILE A 127 -1.83 -8.30 10.30
C ILE A 127 -3.03 -8.01 11.22
N GLY A 128 -2.78 -7.77 12.50
CA GLY A 128 -3.81 -7.44 13.49
C GLY A 128 -4.59 -6.16 13.17
N ALA A 129 -3.98 -5.22 12.45
CA ALA A 129 -4.66 -4.01 11.96
C ALA A 129 -5.44 -4.25 10.65
N ILE A 130 -4.90 -5.06 9.72
CA ILE A 130 -5.49 -5.32 8.41
C ILE A 130 -6.72 -6.24 8.49
N VAL A 131 -6.60 -7.39 9.17
CA VAL A 131 -7.61 -8.46 9.12
C VAL A 131 -9.00 -7.97 9.55
N PRO A 132 -9.17 -7.25 10.67
CA PRO A 132 -10.49 -6.76 11.07
C PRO A 132 -11.12 -5.83 10.04
N GLN A 133 -10.32 -5.01 9.36
CA GLN A 133 -10.82 -4.06 8.35
C GLN A 133 -11.19 -4.76 7.05
N VAL A 134 -10.42 -5.75 6.61
CA VAL A 134 -10.79 -6.57 5.44
C VAL A 134 -12.11 -7.31 5.69
N LEU A 135 -12.31 -7.91 6.86
CA LEU A 135 -13.56 -8.60 7.18
C LEU A 135 -14.79 -7.66 7.16
N GLN A 136 -14.60 -6.37 7.46
CA GLN A 136 -15.66 -5.37 7.38
C GLN A 136 -16.04 -4.97 5.94
N LEU A 137 -15.30 -5.41 4.92
CA LEU A 137 -15.61 -5.13 3.51
C LEU A 137 -16.67 -6.08 2.94
N GLN A 138 -17.08 -7.13 3.65
CA GLN A 138 -18.09 -8.07 3.16
C GLN A 138 -19.40 -7.37 2.71
N PRO A 139 -20.01 -6.45 3.50
CA PRO A 139 -21.22 -5.76 3.05
C PRO A 139 -20.99 -4.87 1.82
N VAL A 140 -19.79 -4.30 1.68
CA VAL A 140 -19.41 -3.47 0.52
C VAL A 140 -19.36 -4.33 -0.75
N TYR A 141 -18.81 -5.54 -0.63
CA TYR A 141 -18.78 -6.51 -1.72
C TYR A 141 -20.19 -6.96 -2.12
N GLU A 142 -21.02 -7.33 -1.15
CA GLU A 142 -22.40 -7.75 -1.41
C GLU A 142 -23.20 -6.65 -2.12
N GLN A 143 -23.00 -5.39 -1.71
CA GLN A 143 -23.62 -4.24 -2.35
C GLN A 143 -23.12 -4.01 -3.78
N ALA A 144 -21.80 -4.17 -4.03
CA ALA A 144 -21.24 -4.06 -5.39
C ALA A 144 -21.83 -5.12 -6.32
N VAL A 145 -21.93 -6.37 -5.86
CA VAL A 145 -22.56 -7.46 -6.62
C VAL A 145 -24.04 -7.17 -6.89
N ALA A 146 -24.79 -6.71 -5.88
CA ALA A 146 -26.20 -6.37 -6.04
C ALA A 146 -26.44 -5.23 -7.04
N ASN A 147 -25.50 -4.29 -7.13
CA ASN A 147 -25.55 -3.17 -8.06
C ASN A 147 -25.05 -3.50 -9.48
N GLY A 148 -24.49 -4.70 -9.69
CA GLY A 148 -23.84 -5.07 -10.95
C GLY A 148 -22.51 -4.36 -11.20
N ASP A 149 -21.87 -3.84 -10.14
CA ASP A 149 -20.54 -3.24 -10.20
C ASP A 149 -19.46 -4.33 -10.14
N GLU A 150 -19.24 -4.97 -11.30
CA GLU A 150 -18.29 -6.08 -11.44
C GLU A 150 -16.84 -5.66 -11.15
N ASP A 151 -16.47 -4.42 -11.45
CA ASP A 151 -15.09 -3.95 -11.29
C ASP A 151 -14.74 -3.75 -9.81
N SER A 152 -15.64 -3.14 -9.02
CA SER A 152 -15.48 -3.05 -7.57
C SER A 152 -15.51 -4.42 -6.92
N ALA A 153 -16.46 -5.28 -7.32
CA ALA A 153 -16.56 -6.64 -6.79
C ALA A 153 -15.27 -7.46 -7.06
N ARG A 154 -14.68 -7.34 -8.26
CA ARG A 154 -13.42 -8.01 -8.62
C ARG A 154 -12.25 -7.52 -7.76
N SER A 155 -12.15 -6.22 -7.54
CA SER A 155 -11.07 -5.64 -6.73
C SER A 155 -11.17 -6.03 -5.25
N LEU A 156 -12.39 -6.04 -4.69
CA LEU A 156 -12.64 -6.54 -3.34
C LEU A 156 -12.35 -8.04 -3.22
N CYS A 157 -12.74 -8.82 -4.24
CA CYS A 157 -12.41 -10.25 -4.30
C CYS A 157 -10.89 -10.49 -4.30
N ARG A 158 -10.10 -9.65 -4.99
CA ARG A 158 -8.63 -9.72 -4.95
C ARG A 158 -8.08 -9.48 -3.54
N ILE A 159 -8.64 -8.54 -2.78
CA ILE A 159 -8.26 -8.32 -1.38
C ILE A 159 -8.54 -9.57 -0.54
N PHE A 160 -9.74 -10.16 -0.67
CA PHE A 160 -10.11 -11.37 0.07
C PHE A 160 -9.25 -12.57 -0.31
N ALA A 161 -8.96 -12.75 -1.59
CA ALA A 161 -8.14 -13.82 -2.10
C ALA A 161 -6.69 -13.70 -1.58
N GLU A 162 -6.10 -12.51 -1.64
CA GLU A 162 -4.76 -12.27 -1.10
C GLU A 162 -4.72 -12.56 0.41
N MET A 163 -5.72 -12.10 1.17
CA MET A 163 -5.80 -12.39 2.61
C MET A 163 -5.90 -13.89 2.88
N GLY A 164 -6.73 -14.60 2.12
CA GLY A 164 -6.89 -16.05 2.23
C GLY A 164 -5.62 -16.82 1.90
N GLU A 165 -4.88 -16.38 0.88
CA GLU A 165 -3.61 -16.99 0.47
C GLU A 165 -2.49 -16.74 1.49
N GLN A 166 -2.26 -15.47 1.85
CA GLN A 166 -1.14 -15.11 2.72
C GLN A 166 -1.37 -15.56 4.17
N TYR A 167 -2.60 -15.55 4.67
CA TYR A 167 -2.91 -15.91 6.06
C TYR A 167 -3.50 -17.30 6.24
N MET A 168 -3.47 -18.14 5.20
CA MET A 168 -3.98 -19.52 5.24
C MET A 168 -3.49 -20.29 6.47
N ARG A 169 -2.21 -20.14 6.83
CA ARG A 169 -1.62 -20.82 8.00
C ARG A 169 -2.20 -20.35 9.33
N LEU A 170 -2.55 -19.06 9.46
CA LEU A 170 -3.17 -18.51 10.66
C LEU A 170 -4.64 -18.94 10.76
N ILE A 171 -5.32 -19.07 9.61
CA ILE A 171 -6.73 -19.45 9.54
C ILE A 171 -6.93 -20.94 9.87
N LEU A 172 -5.98 -21.79 9.48
CA LEU A 172 -6.05 -23.24 9.66
C LEU A 172 -5.51 -23.76 11.01
N GLN A 173 -4.95 -22.87 11.84
CA GLN A 173 -4.49 -23.19 13.19
C GLN A 173 -5.62 -23.06 14.22
#